data_AF-A0A2G8JDA7-F1
#
_entry.id   AF-A0A2G8JDA7-F1
#
_cell.length_a   1.000
_cell.length_b   1.000
_cell.length_c   1.000
_cell.angle_alpha   90.00
_cell.angle_beta   90.00
_cell.angle_gamma   90.00
#
_symmetry.space_group_name_H-M   'P 1'
#
loop_
_entity.id
_entity.type
_entity.pdbx_description
1 polymer ?
#
loop_
_entity_poly.entity_id
_entity_poly.type
_entity_poly.pdbx_seq_one_letter_code
_entity_poly.pdbx_strand_id
1 'polypeptide(L)'
;MNMVPGLIIYSATSNTEKKTSFLFVSYEDMKKNIHTIVNQVGRFLGRELNEDTVERIVENSSFKSMKGKFQKDDDAERINLDVFLNKGEMNQWQSRFTKEQNKRCDEMFLRKMKDCDLTRCYAPVISVL
;
A
#
# COMPACT_ATOMS: atom_id res chain seq x y z
N MET A 1 10.12 0.86 -20.81
CA MET A 1 10.55 -0.41 -20.18
C MET A 1 9.89 -0.47 -18.82
N ASN A 2 9.28 -1.61 -18.47
CA ASN A 2 7.97 -1.64 -17.83
C ASN A 2 7.94 -1.23 -16.35
N MET A 3 6.92 -0.41 -16.08
CA MET A 3 6.51 0.16 -14.80
C MET A 3 5.92 -0.92 -13.90
N VAL A 4 6.40 -1.03 -12.67
CA VAL A 4 5.84 -1.90 -11.62
C VAL A 4 4.63 -1.18 -11.02
N PRO A 5 3.39 -1.72 -11.09
CA PRO A 5 2.23 -1.06 -10.53
C PRO A 5 2.05 -1.47 -9.07
N GLY A 6 2.42 -0.57 -8.15
CA GLY A 6 2.18 -0.77 -6.72
C GLY A 6 2.19 0.51 -5.88
N LEU A 7 2.29 1.68 -6.52
CA LEU A 7 2.35 2.97 -5.85
C LEU A 7 1.26 3.86 -6.45
N ILE A 8 0.10 3.94 -5.80
CA ILE A 8 -0.90 4.94 -6.16
C ILE A 8 -0.45 6.27 -5.53
N ILE A 9 0.38 7.03 -6.23
CA ILE A 9 0.65 8.44 -5.90
C ILE A 9 -0.55 9.24 -6.41
N TYR A 10 -1.46 9.65 -5.52
CA TYR A 10 -2.40 10.71 -5.87
C TYR A 10 -1.64 12.05 -5.83
N SER A 11 -1.52 12.71 -6.98
CA SER A 11 -1.17 14.12 -7.05
C SER A 11 -2.42 14.92 -7.40
N ALA A 12 -2.71 15.95 -6.62
CA ALA A 12 -3.76 16.92 -6.91
C ALA A 12 -3.15 18.32 -6.76
N THR A 13 -3.24 19.12 -7.81
CA THR A 13 -2.73 20.50 -7.85
C THR A 13 -3.88 21.49 -7.71
N SER A 14 -3.93 22.23 -6.60
CA SER A 14 -4.42 23.62 -6.58
C SER A 14 -3.99 24.35 -5.29
N ASN A 15 -3.10 25.32 -5.50
CA ASN A 15 -2.86 26.63 -4.89
C ASN A 15 -2.71 26.86 -3.35
N THR A 16 -1.58 27.54 -3.05
CA THR A 16 -1.27 28.53 -1.99
C THR A 16 -1.46 28.20 -0.51
N GLU A 17 -0.37 27.70 0.09
CA GLU A 17 0.17 27.94 1.47
C GLU A 17 0.85 26.66 1.98
N LYS A 18 2.17 26.49 1.75
CA LYS A 18 3.04 25.37 2.21
C LYS A 18 2.32 24.04 2.56
N LYS A 19 1.42 23.59 1.69
CA LYS A 19 0.71 22.31 1.81
C LYS A 19 1.41 21.37 0.85
N THR A 20 2.11 20.37 1.38
CA THR A 20 2.75 19.34 0.56
C THR A 20 1.73 18.76 -0.41
N SER A 21 1.97 18.88 -1.72
CA SER A 21 1.01 18.44 -2.76
C SER A 21 0.96 16.93 -2.96
N PHE A 22 1.62 16.17 -2.09
CA PHE A 22 1.70 14.72 -2.09
C PHE A 22 1.39 14.18 -0.70
N LEU A 23 0.69 13.04 -0.68
CA LEU A 23 0.42 12.27 0.53
C LEU A 23 1.17 10.96 0.44
N PHE A 24 2.07 10.71 1.39
CA PHE A 24 2.74 9.42 1.50
C PHE A 24 1.91 8.47 2.37
N VAL A 25 1.61 7.29 1.84
CA VAL A 25 0.91 6.20 2.53
C VAL A 25 1.65 4.91 2.24
N SER A 26 2.05 4.19 3.28
CA SER A 26 2.64 2.85 3.13
C SER A 26 1.53 1.79 3.08
N TYR A 27 1.79 0.69 2.39
CA TYR A 27 0.87 -0.45 2.36
C TYR A 27 0.72 -1.06 3.77
N GLU A 28 1.80 -1.08 4.54
CA GLU A 28 1.86 -1.60 5.90
C GLU A 28 0.95 -0.79 6.83
N ASP A 29 0.95 0.53 6.74
CA ASP A 29 0.09 1.39 7.55
C ASP A 29 -1.38 1.24 7.15
N MET A 30 -1.67 1.06 5.85
CA MET A 30 -3.02 0.71 5.38
C MET A 30 -3.49 -0.61 5.98
N LYS A 31 -2.64 -1.64 5.99
CA LYS A 31 -2.97 -2.95 6.55
C LYS A 31 -3.12 -2.91 8.08
N LYS A 32 -2.39 -2.05 8.78
CA LYS A 32 -2.52 -1.85 10.23
C LYS A 32 -3.80 -1.13 10.61
N ASN A 33 -4.15 -0.04 9.93
CA ASN A 33 -5.35 0.73 10.23
C ASN A 33 -5.86 1.52 9.01
N ILE A 34 -6.70 0.86 8.21
CA ILE A 34 -7.26 1.44 6.99
C ILE A 34 -8.19 2.63 7.26
N HIS A 35 -8.94 2.65 8.37
CA HIS A 35 -9.83 3.77 8.74
C HIS A 35 -9.05 5.07 8.95
N THR A 36 -7.89 4.98 9.60
CA THR A 36 -6.98 6.12 9.80
C THR A 36 -6.48 6.66 8.46
N ILE A 37 -6.08 5.76 7.56
CA ILE A 37 -5.61 6.15 6.23
C ILE A 37 -6.73 6.78 5.40
N VAL A 38 -7.94 6.20 5.40
CA VAL A 38 -9.09 6.77 4.66
C VAL A 38 -9.40 8.19 5.14
N ASN A 39 -9.40 8.42 6.45
CA ASN A 39 -9.57 9.75 7.01
C ASN A 39 -8.42 10.71 6.65
N GLN A 40 -7.18 10.21 6.65
CA GLN A 40 -6.02 11.00 6.25
C GLN A 40 -6.09 11.42 4.77
N VAL A 41 -6.50 10.50 3.89
CA VAL A 41 -6.75 10.77 2.46
C VAL A 41 -7.89 11.77 2.30
N GLY A 42 -8.99 11.60 3.04
CA GLY A 42 -10.11 12.56 3.05
C GLY A 42 -9.63 13.97 3.37
N ARG A 43 -8.94 14.16 4.50
CA ARG A 43 -8.38 15.46 4.90
C ARG A 43 -7.40 16.03 3.89
N PHE A 44 -6.55 15.18 3.30
CA PHE A 44 -5.62 15.61 2.26
C PHE A 44 -6.36 16.18 1.03
N LEU A 45 -7.46 15.54 0.63
CA LEU A 45 -8.34 15.98 -0.45
C LEU A 45 -9.32 17.10 -0.03
N GLY A 46 -9.22 17.63 1.20
CA GLY A 46 -10.10 18.68 1.71
C GLY A 46 -11.53 18.21 2.00
N ARG A 47 -11.72 16.92 2.31
CA ARG A 47 -13.02 16.32 2.65
C ARG A 47 -13.01 15.79 4.08
N GLU A 48 -14.01 16.20 4.86
CA GLU A 48 -14.32 15.54 6.12
C GLU A 48 -15.26 14.37 5.85
N LEU A 49 -14.93 13.21 6.38
CA LEU A 49 -15.70 11.98 6.20
C LEU A 49 -16.35 11.64 7.54
N ASN A 50 -17.63 11.29 7.52
CA ASN A 50 -18.30 10.71 8.68
C ASN A 50 -18.01 9.20 8.77
N GLU A 51 -18.28 8.61 9.93
CA GLU A 51 -17.96 7.21 10.20
C GLU A 51 -18.61 6.25 9.19
N ASP A 52 -19.89 6.46 8.87
CA ASP A 52 -20.61 5.62 7.90
C ASP A 52 -19.96 5.64 6.51
N THR A 53 -19.46 6.80 6.08
CA THR A 53 -18.75 6.94 4.80
C THR A 53 -17.41 6.24 4.85
N VAL A 54 -16.67 6.37 5.96
CA VAL A 54 -15.39 5.69 6.16
C VAL A 54 -15.60 4.18 6.11
N GLU A 55 -16.58 3.65 6.85
CA GLU A 55 -16.89 2.22 6.88
C GLU A 55 -17.23 1.69 5.49
N ARG A 56 -18.10 2.39 4.77
CA ARG A 56 -18.48 2.02 3.41
C ARG A 56 -17.30 2.04 2.45
N ILE A 57 -16.37 2.98 2.59
CA ILE A 57 -15.14 2.99 1.78
C ILE A 57 -14.28 1.78 2.13
N VAL A 58 -14.05 1.52 3.41
CA VAL A 58 -13.23 0.40 3.88
C VAL A 58 -13.79 -0.94 3.39
N GLU A 59 -15.09 -1.15 3.51
CA GLU A 59 -15.76 -2.37 3.04
C GLU A 59 -15.61 -2.54 1.52
N ASN A 60 -15.83 -1.46 0.76
CA ASN A 60 -15.72 -1.48 -0.71
C ASN A 60 -14.29 -1.67 -1.23
N SER A 61 -13.31 -1.20 -0.46
CA SER A 61 -11.87 -1.31 -0.73
C SER A 61 -11.25 -2.56 -0.13
N SER A 62 -12.05 -3.42 0.54
CA SER A 62 -11.55 -4.69 1.06
C SER A 62 -11.12 -5.61 -0.08
N PHE A 63 -10.14 -6.47 0.19
CA PHE A 63 -9.63 -7.44 -0.78
C PHE A 63 -10.75 -8.34 -1.33
N LYS A 64 -11.69 -8.75 -0.48
CA LYS A 64 -12.86 -9.56 -0.86
C LYS A 64 -13.77 -8.81 -1.83
N SER A 65 -14.11 -7.57 -1.50
CA SER A 65 -14.96 -6.72 -2.36
C SER A 65 -14.30 -6.42 -3.69
N MET A 66 -12.99 -6.13 -3.70
CA MET A 66 -12.22 -5.94 -4.93
C MET A 66 -12.21 -7.21 -5.78
N LYS A 67 -11.84 -8.37 -5.20
CA LYS A 67 -11.81 -9.65 -5.93
C LYS A 67 -13.17 -9.98 -6.55
N GLY A 68 -14.25 -9.76 -5.81
CA GLY A 68 -15.61 -9.96 -6.31
C GLY A 68 -16.03 -9.00 -7.43
N LYS A 69 -15.53 -7.75 -7.43
CA LYS A 69 -15.78 -6.78 -8.53
C LYS A 69 -15.04 -7.18 -9.79
N PHE A 70 -13.75 -7.52 -9.67
CA PHE A 70 -12.95 -7.96 -10.81
C PHE A 70 -13.47 -9.26 -11.43
N GLN A 71 -13.97 -10.22 -10.64
CA GLN A 71 -14.55 -11.45 -11.18
C GLN A 71 -15.84 -11.23 -11.99
N LYS A 72 -16.51 -10.09 -11.83
CA LYS A 72 -17.76 -9.73 -12.53
C LYS A 72 -17.52 -8.80 -13.71
N ASP A 73 -16.28 -8.37 -13.92
CA ASP A 73 -15.89 -7.49 -15.01
C ASP A 73 -15.62 -8.35 -16.26
N ASP A 74 -16.30 -8.07 -17.37
CA ASP A 74 -16.19 -8.85 -18.60
C ASP A 74 -14.77 -8.78 -19.21
N ASP A 75 -14.00 -7.73 -18.89
CA ASP A 75 -12.59 -7.60 -19.29
C ASP A 75 -11.62 -8.43 -18.42
N ALA A 76 -12.11 -9.05 -17.34
CA ALA A 76 -11.27 -9.81 -16.42
C ALA A 76 -10.74 -11.13 -17.00
N GLU A 77 -11.32 -11.64 -18.10
CA GLU A 77 -10.78 -12.82 -18.79
C GLU A 77 -9.34 -12.62 -19.28
N ARG A 78 -8.90 -11.37 -19.46
CA ARG A 78 -7.53 -11.02 -19.87
C ARG A 78 -6.53 -10.95 -18.71
N ILE A 79 -7.01 -10.96 -17.47
CA ILE A 79 -6.18 -10.80 -16.27
C ILE A 79 -6.25 -12.08 -15.45
N ASN A 80 -5.11 -12.72 -15.22
CA ASN A 80 -5.04 -13.79 -14.23
C ASN A 80 -5.23 -13.17 -12.84
N LEU A 81 -6.47 -13.18 -12.35
CA LEU A 81 -6.86 -12.55 -11.08
C LEU A 81 -6.17 -13.17 -9.87
N ASP A 82 -5.75 -14.44 -9.92
CA ASP A 82 -5.01 -15.05 -8.82
C ASP A 82 -3.54 -14.62 -8.80
N VAL A 83 -3.00 -14.17 -9.93
CA VAL A 83 -1.70 -13.50 -9.99
C VAL A 83 -1.82 -12.03 -9.59
N PHE A 84 -2.86 -11.33 -10.06
CA PHE A 84 -3.06 -9.90 -9.81
C PHE A 84 -3.56 -9.59 -8.39
N LEU A 85 -4.51 -10.36 -7.88
CA LEU A 85 -5.06 -10.32 -6.53
C LEU A 85 -4.70 -11.60 -5.80
N ASN A 86 -3.41 -11.72 -5.45
CA ASN A 86 -2.86 -12.93 -4.85
C ASN A 86 -3.45 -13.20 -3.46
N LYS A 87 -2.85 -12.64 -2.40
CA LYS A 87 -3.31 -12.88 -1.01
C LYS A 87 -3.62 -11.62 -0.20
N GLY A 88 -3.07 -10.47 -0.60
CA GLY A 88 -3.26 -9.22 0.15
C GLY A 88 -2.72 -9.28 1.58
N GLU A 89 -1.71 -10.11 1.85
CA GLU A 89 -1.10 -10.32 3.16
C GLU A 89 0.30 -9.70 3.23
N MET A 90 0.70 -9.25 4.43
CA MET A 90 2.05 -8.74 4.68
C MET A 90 3.04 -9.91 4.89
N ASN A 91 4.34 -9.66 4.69
CA ASN A 91 5.44 -10.56 5.04
C ASN A 91 5.49 -11.92 4.32
N GLN A 92 4.70 -12.11 3.25
CA GLN A 92 4.72 -13.31 2.41
C GLN A 92 6.09 -13.63 1.79
N TRP A 93 6.99 -12.65 1.71
CA TRP A 93 8.34 -12.84 1.18
C TRP A 93 9.23 -13.65 2.14
N GLN A 94 9.06 -13.52 3.46
CA GLN A 94 9.93 -14.14 4.46
C GLN A 94 9.93 -15.67 4.37
N SER A 95 8.78 -16.26 4.02
CA SER A 95 8.61 -17.72 3.86
C SER A 95 9.05 -18.25 2.49
N ARG A 96 9.35 -17.37 1.52
CA ARG A 96 9.77 -17.75 0.17
C ARG A 96 11.29 -17.86 0.02
N PHE A 97 12.03 -17.18 0.87
CA PHE A 97 13.49 -17.16 0.86
C PHE A 97 14.06 -18.07 1.94
N THR A 98 15.28 -18.58 1.71
CA THR A 98 16.05 -19.20 2.79
C THR A 98 16.53 -18.15 3.79
N LYS A 99 16.96 -18.59 4.98
CA LYS A 99 17.49 -17.68 6.01
C LYS A 99 18.70 -16.89 5.50
N GLU A 100 19.57 -17.52 4.72
CA GLU A 100 20.76 -16.90 4.13
C GLU A 100 20.38 -15.84 3.09
N GLN A 101 19.33 -16.11 2.29
CA GLN A 101 18.82 -15.16 1.31
C GLN A 101 18.15 -13.95 1.98
N ASN A 102 17.34 -14.18 3.03
CA ASN A 102 16.75 -13.10 3.82
C ASN A 102 17.83 -12.18 4.40
N LYS A 103 18.84 -12.75 5.05
CA LYS A 103 19.96 -11.98 5.61
C LYS A 103 20.67 -11.14 4.54
N ARG A 104 20.94 -11.71 3.36
CA ARG A 104 21.56 -10.97 2.25
C ARG A 104 20.67 -9.83 1.74
N CYS A 105 19.37 -10.03 1.68
CA CYS A 105 18.40 -8.99 1.32
C CYS A 105 18.40 -7.85 2.35
N ASP A 106 18.40 -8.18 3.65
CA ASP A 106 18.41 -7.20 4.73
C ASP A 106 19.68 -6.34 4.70
N GLU A 107 20.85 -6.96 4.56
CA GLU A 107 22.13 -6.25 4.43
C GLU A 107 22.19 -5.35 3.19
N MET A 108 21.63 -5.80 2.07
CA MET A 108 21.54 -4.98 0.86
C MET A 108 20.60 -3.78 1.08
N PHE A 109 19.45 -4.01 1.71
CA PHE A 109 18.44 -2.98 1.97
C PHE A 109 18.99 -1.89 2.88
N LEU A 110 19.53 -2.26 4.05
CA LEU A 110 20.09 -1.32 5.02
C LEU A 110 21.20 -0.46 4.42
N ARG A 111 22.06 -1.05 3.59
CA ARG A 111 23.12 -0.32 2.89
C ARG A 111 22.58 0.66 1.86
N LYS A 112 21.55 0.29 1.10
CA LYS A 112 20.98 1.16 0.05
C LYS A 112 20.07 2.25 0.62
N MET A 113 19.43 2.01 1.75
CA MET A 113 18.42 2.91 2.34
C MET A 113 18.96 3.75 3.50
N LYS A 114 20.25 3.63 3.84
CA LYS A 114 20.87 4.28 5.01
C LYS A 114 20.55 5.77 5.17
N ASP A 115 20.46 6.50 4.05
CA ASP A 115 20.23 7.96 4.04
C ASP A 115 18.82 8.32 3.52
N CYS A 116 17.88 7.37 3.57
CA CYS A 116 16.51 7.56 3.13
C CYS A 116 15.54 7.62 4.31
N ASP A 117 14.78 8.71 4.40
CA ASP A 117 13.76 8.91 5.43
C ASP A 117 12.61 7.87 5.38
N LEU A 118 12.49 7.14 4.27
CA LEU A 118 11.53 6.04 4.10
C LEU A 118 11.93 4.76 4.84
N THR A 119 13.15 4.69 5.39
CA THR A 119 13.62 3.53 6.15
C THR A 119 12.67 3.20 7.31
N ARG A 120 12.03 4.21 7.92
CA ARG A 120 11.08 4.03 9.03
C ARG A 120 9.86 3.18 8.65
N CYS A 121 9.40 3.24 7.40
CA CYS A 121 8.23 2.48 6.93
C CYS A 121 8.54 0.99 6.74
N TYR A 122 9.82 0.64 6.53
CA TYR A 122 10.25 -0.72 6.23
C TYR A 122 11.11 -1.36 7.34
N ALA A 123 11.70 -0.56 8.23
CA ALA A 123 12.44 -1.03 9.40
C ALA A 123 11.68 -2.03 10.28
N PRO A 124 10.38 -1.84 10.64
CA PRO A 124 9.66 -2.82 11.46
C PRO A 124 9.42 -4.17 10.77
N VAL A 125 9.71 -4.31 9.48
CA VAL A 125 9.60 -5.55 8.71
C VAL A 125 10.93 -6.33 8.66
N ILE A 126 12.05 -5.64 8.92
CA ILE A 126 13.42 -6.18 8.86
C ILE A 126 13.91 -6.63 10.25
N SER A 127 13.36 -6.08 11.33
CA SER A 127 13.82 -6.35 12.71
C SER A 127 13.20 -7.56 13.41
N VAL A 128 12.78 -8.61 12.69
CA VAL A 128 12.31 -9.88 13.30
C VAL A 128 13.36 -10.99 13.12
N LEU A 129 14.63 -10.62 13.25
CA LEU A 129 15.74 -11.54 13.51
C LEU A 129 16.36 -11.21 14.87
#